data_AF-Q8NMW2-F1
#
_entry.id   AF-Q8NMW2-F1
#
_cell.length_a   1.000
_cell.length_b   1.000
_cell.length_c   1.000
_cell.angle_alpha   90.00
_cell.angle_beta   90.00
_cell.angle_gamma   90.00
#
_symmetry.space_group_name_H-M   'P 1'
#
loop_
_entity.id
_entity.type
_entity.pdbx_description
1 polymer ?
#
loop_
_entity_poly.entity_id
_entity_poly.type
_entity_poly.pdbx_seq_one_letter_code
_entity_poly.pdbx_strand_id
1 'polypeptide(L)'
;MTDNSLVGKRLWNYPDFLARAFYQDQSTRTIATASWPVLADPHGLGPIIHPRMEQQFAGLHNVIVRDGETLGYERIDAEIASIATAALRQKGFDAGFVYFGEIDDAGHIFGLAGDEYRDAIRRVDTHVKKVLSEVSRRSDELGEDWLVVITTDHGHLDEGGHGGTTDRERESWIITWSPHRELPEWPEEIAPHELAELMLVERRTLR
;
A
#
# COMPACT_ATOMS: atom_id res chain seq x y z
N MET A 1 -11.43 3.92 -14.21
CA MET A 1 -11.38 5.26 -13.59
C MET A 1 -10.79 6.19 -14.64
N THR A 2 -11.35 7.37 -14.89
CA THR A 2 -10.82 8.31 -15.91
C THR A 2 -9.99 9.43 -15.31
N ASP A 3 -10.08 9.64 -14.00
CA ASP A 3 -9.32 10.63 -13.24
C ASP A 3 -9.35 10.29 -11.73
N ASN A 4 -8.56 11.02 -10.94
CA ASN A 4 -8.49 10.90 -9.48
C ASN A 4 -9.59 11.67 -8.73
N SER A 5 -10.64 12.17 -9.42
CA SER A 5 -11.68 13.01 -8.80
C SER A 5 -12.60 12.24 -7.87
N LEU A 6 -12.65 10.91 -8.03
CA LEU A 6 -13.52 9.99 -7.27
C LEU A 6 -15.02 10.35 -7.31
N VAL A 7 -15.46 11.17 -8.27
CA VAL A 7 -16.87 11.56 -8.44
C VAL A 7 -17.71 10.34 -8.86
N GLY A 8 -18.86 10.14 -8.21
CA GLY A 8 -19.77 9.02 -8.50
C GLY A 8 -19.29 7.65 -8.01
N LYS A 9 -18.21 7.61 -7.22
CA LYS A 9 -17.65 6.38 -6.65
C LYS A 9 -18.65 5.63 -5.76
N ARG A 10 -18.54 4.30 -5.74
CA ARG A 10 -19.33 3.42 -4.86
C ARG A 10 -18.44 2.70 -3.84
N LEU A 11 -17.37 3.34 -3.36
CA LEU A 11 -16.36 2.68 -2.52
C LEU A 11 -16.94 2.07 -1.24
N TRP A 12 -18.01 2.65 -0.70
CA TRP A 12 -18.74 2.06 0.44
C TRP A 12 -19.33 0.66 0.15
N ASN A 13 -19.66 0.36 -1.10
CA ASN A 13 -20.17 -0.96 -1.51
C ASN A 13 -19.06 -1.97 -1.85
N TYR A 14 -17.81 -1.51 -1.93
CA TYR A 14 -16.64 -2.31 -2.28
C TYR A 14 -15.57 -2.10 -1.22
N PRO A 15 -15.70 -2.75 -0.05
CA PRO A 15 -14.75 -2.59 1.04
C PRO A 15 -13.34 -2.96 0.61
N ASP A 16 -12.37 -2.16 1.05
CA ASP A 16 -10.95 -2.40 0.81
C ASP A 16 -10.46 -3.68 1.51
N PHE A 17 -9.22 -4.09 1.22
CA PHE A 17 -8.59 -5.27 1.79
C PHE A 17 -8.62 -5.28 3.33
N LEU A 18 -8.33 -4.15 3.99
CA LEU A 18 -8.26 -4.07 5.46
C LEU A 18 -9.65 -4.19 6.08
N ALA A 19 -10.65 -3.55 5.48
CA ALA A 19 -12.04 -3.69 5.90
C ALA A 19 -12.52 -5.14 5.74
N ARG A 20 -12.24 -5.78 4.60
CA ARG A 20 -12.57 -7.19 4.36
C ARG A 20 -11.87 -8.14 5.34
N ALA A 21 -10.60 -7.90 5.66
CA ALA A 21 -9.86 -8.69 6.65
C ALA A 21 -10.53 -8.61 8.03
N PHE A 22 -10.93 -7.42 8.46
CA PHE A 22 -11.67 -7.21 9.70
C PHE A 22 -13.07 -7.85 9.70
N TYR A 23 -13.79 -7.84 8.57
CA TYR A 23 -15.09 -8.50 8.51
C TYR A 23 -15.00 -10.03 8.51
N GLN A 24 -13.88 -10.61 8.08
CA GLN A 24 -13.61 -12.04 8.24
C GLN A 24 -13.29 -12.41 9.70
N ASP A 25 -12.61 -11.53 10.43
CA ASP A 25 -12.30 -11.68 11.85
C ASP A 25 -12.22 -10.32 12.56
N GLN A 26 -13.20 -10.04 13.42
CA GLN A 26 -13.34 -8.75 14.10
C GLN A 26 -12.30 -8.50 15.20
N SER A 27 -11.44 -9.47 15.50
CA SER A 27 -10.26 -9.24 16.35
C SER A 27 -9.06 -8.66 15.58
N THR A 28 -9.12 -8.67 14.24
CA THR A 28 -8.05 -8.21 13.35
C THR A 28 -7.71 -6.74 13.57
N ARG A 29 -6.47 -6.49 13.98
CA ARG A 29 -5.86 -5.16 14.06
C ARG A 29 -5.28 -4.79 12.70
N THR A 30 -5.57 -3.58 12.26
CA THR A 30 -5.24 -3.12 10.92
C THR A 30 -4.57 -1.77 10.92
N ILE A 31 -3.69 -1.53 9.95
CA ILE A 31 -3.09 -0.22 9.74
C ILE A 31 -3.09 0.17 8.26
N ALA A 32 -3.34 1.45 7.96
CA ALA A 32 -3.07 2.06 6.67
C ALA A 32 -2.17 3.28 6.88
N THR A 33 -1.06 3.37 6.14
CA THR A 33 -0.18 4.54 6.12
C THR A 33 0.02 5.00 4.67
N ALA A 34 -0.37 6.22 4.34
CA ALA A 34 -0.31 6.71 2.96
C ALA A 34 0.21 8.14 2.85
N SER A 35 1.06 8.39 1.86
CA SER A 35 1.50 9.74 1.47
C SER A 35 0.56 10.45 0.50
N TRP A 36 -0.50 9.77 0.04
CA TRP A 36 -1.53 10.38 -0.81
C TRP A 36 -2.87 10.52 -0.06
N PRO A 37 -3.35 11.75 0.21
CA PRO A 37 -4.56 11.99 0.99
C PRO A 37 -5.80 11.23 0.51
N VAL A 38 -5.99 11.08 -0.80
CA VAL A 38 -7.17 10.44 -1.40
C VAL A 38 -7.38 9.01 -0.93
N LEU A 39 -6.30 8.30 -0.55
CA LEU A 39 -6.40 6.93 -0.03
C LEU A 39 -7.08 6.87 1.33
N ALA A 40 -6.91 7.89 2.19
CA ALA A 40 -7.14 7.72 3.62
C ALA A 40 -7.82 8.91 4.34
N ASP A 41 -7.77 10.12 3.78
CA ASP A 41 -8.38 11.30 4.38
C ASP A 41 -9.90 11.35 4.10
N PRO A 42 -10.77 11.25 5.12
CA PRO A 42 -12.22 11.33 4.95
C PRO A 42 -12.73 12.74 4.65
N HIS A 43 -11.90 13.77 4.83
CA HIS A 43 -12.26 15.17 4.57
C HIS A 43 -11.86 15.66 3.17
N GLY A 44 -11.11 14.86 2.41
CA GLY A 44 -10.68 15.15 1.04
C GLY A 44 -11.56 14.48 -0.04
N LEU A 45 -10.99 14.30 -1.24
CA LEU A 45 -11.63 13.55 -2.33
C LEU A 45 -11.80 12.06 -2.03
N GLY A 46 -11.06 11.56 -1.05
CA GLY A 46 -11.09 10.21 -0.50
C GLY A 46 -12.32 9.93 0.37
N PRO A 47 -12.23 8.96 1.31
CA PRO A 47 -11.15 7.99 1.44
C PRO A 47 -11.44 6.73 0.59
N ILE A 48 -10.39 6.09 0.08
CA ILE A 48 -10.51 4.77 -0.57
C ILE A 48 -10.51 3.67 0.49
N ILE A 49 -9.60 3.76 1.45
CA ILE A 49 -9.57 2.91 2.65
C ILE A 49 -10.73 3.32 3.57
N HIS A 50 -11.55 2.36 3.95
CA HIS A 50 -12.72 2.61 4.79
C HIS A 50 -12.27 3.08 6.18
N PRO A 51 -12.73 4.25 6.67
CA PRO A 51 -12.26 4.81 7.94
C PRO A 51 -12.54 3.95 9.17
N ARG A 52 -13.66 3.21 9.20
CA ARG A 52 -14.10 2.37 10.34
C ARG A 52 -13.87 3.05 11.70
N MET A 53 -14.50 4.21 11.90
CA MET A 53 -14.27 5.11 13.05
C MET A 53 -14.39 4.44 14.42
N GLU A 54 -15.37 3.57 14.62
CA GLU A 54 -15.54 2.83 15.89
C GLU A 54 -14.33 1.93 16.18
N GLN A 55 -13.78 1.27 15.16
CA GLN A 55 -12.57 0.45 15.29
C GLN A 55 -11.32 1.30 15.52
N GLN A 56 -11.28 2.54 15.01
CA GLN A 56 -10.20 3.47 15.38
C GLN A 56 -10.25 3.82 16.87
N PHE A 57 -11.44 4.14 17.41
CA PHE A 57 -11.58 4.41 18.84
C PHE A 57 -11.23 3.20 19.71
N ALA A 58 -11.48 1.98 19.22
CA ALA A 58 -11.09 0.74 19.88
C ALA A 58 -9.61 0.38 19.71
N GLY A 59 -8.83 1.12 18.92
CA GLY A 59 -7.43 0.82 18.61
C GLY A 59 -7.22 -0.39 17.70
N LEU A 60 -8.26 -0.85 17.00
CA LEU A 60 -8.24 -1.98 16.06
C LEU A 60 -7.98 -1.53 14.61
N HIS A 61 -8.14 -0.26 14.30
CA HIS A 61 -7.81 0.29 13.00
C HIS A 61 -7.06 1.60 13.14
N ASN A 62 -5.87 1.68 12.58
CA ASN A 62 -5.08 2.91 12.57
C ASN A 62 -4.95 3.41 11.13
N VAL A 63 -5.40 4.61 10.86
CA VAL A 63 -5.25 5.25 9.55
C VAL A 63 -4.38 6.49 9.73
N ILE A 64 -3.22 6.50 9.07
CA ILE A 64 -2.28 7.61 9.13
C ILE A 64 -2.05 8.10 7.71
N VAL A 65 -2.28 9.38 7.51
CA VAL A 65 -2.10 10.04 6.22
C VAL A 65 -1.22 11.28 6.38
N ARG A 66 -0.37 11.51 5.39
CA ARG A 66 0.46 12.71 5.26
C ARG A 66 0.35 13.19 3.82
N ASP A 67 0.29 14.49 3.64
CA ASP A 67 0.00 15.09 2.34
C ASP A 67 1.29 15.28 1.52
N GLY A 68 1.64 14.27 0.73
CA GLY A 68 2.76 14.31 -0.21
C GLY A 68 2.54 15.25 -1.39
N GLU A 69 1.28 15.44 -1.83
CA GLU A 69 0.94 16.37 -2.93
C GLU A 69 1.31 17.81 -2.57
N THR A 70 1.01 18.22 -1.33
CA THR A 70 1.30 19.59 -0.87
C THR A 70 2.71 19.74 -0.30
N LEU A 71 3.23 18.73 0.40
CA LEU A 71 4.46 18.84 1.19
C LEU A 71 5.70 18.19 0.53
N GLY A 72 5.52 17.54 -0.61
CA GLY A 72 6.55 16.85 -1.37
C GLY A 72 6.72 15.38 -0.97
N TYR A 73 6.60 14.47 -1.95
CA TYR A 73 6.61 13.03 -1.72
C TYR A 73 7.94 12.50 -1.19
N GLU A 74 9.10 13.01 -1.62
CA GLU A 74 10.41 12.57 -1.10
C GLU A 74 10.47 12.64 0.44
N ARG A 75 10.02 13.76 1.01
CA ARG A 75 9.98 13.93 2.46
C ARG A 75 8.90 13.06 3.09
N ILE A 76 7.70 13.07 2.52
CA ILE A 76 6.54 12.45 3.14
C ILE A 76 6.63 10.92 3.10
N ASP A 77 7.16 10.33 2.03
CA ASP A 77 7.39 8.88 1.96
C ASP A 77 8.38 8.43 3.03
N ALA A 78 9.42 9.23 3.35
CA ALA A 78 10.32 8.96 4.46
C ALA A 78 9.62 9.00 5.83
N GLU A 79 8.67 9.92 6.03
CA GLU A 79 7.82 9.97 7.22
C GLU A 79 6.90 8.74 7.30
N ILE A 80 6.24 8.36 6.20
CA ILE A 80 5.38 7.17 6.10
C ILE A 80 6.16 5.89 6.41
N ALA A 81 7.36 5.74 5.86
CA ALA A 81 8.23 4.59 6.15
C ALA A 81 8.62 4.53 7.64
N SER A 82 8.88 5.67 8.25
CA SER A 82 9.19 5.77 9.69
C SER A 82 7.99 5.40 10.57
N ILE A 83 6.77 5.78 10.15
CA ILE A 83 5.53 5.43 10.85
C ILE A 83 5.24 3.94 10.73
N ALA A 84 5.34 3.37 9.52
CA ALA A 84 5.12 1.95 9.27
C ALA A 84 6.10 1.07 10.07
N THR A 85 7.39 1.42 10.07
CA THR A 85 8.42 0.72 10.88
C THR A 85 8.17 0.87 12.37
N ALA A 86 7.75 2.04 12.86
CA ALA A 86 7.38 2.22 14.26
C ALA A 86 6.16 1.37 14.67
N ALA A 87 5.16 1.23 13.80
CA ALA A 87 4.01 0.37 14.04
C ALA A 87 4.42 -1.11 14.16
N LEU A 88 5.32 -1.57 13.29
CA LEU A 88 5.91 -2.91 13.36
C LEU A 88 6.78 -3.13 14.61
N ARG A 89 7.41 -2.09 15.17
CA ARG A 89 8.20 -2.24 16.41
C ARG A 89 7.36 -2.35 17.69
N GLN A 90 6.15 -1.82 17.67
CA GLN A 90 5.25 -1.83 18.84
C GLN A 90 4.47 -3.15 18.89
N LYS A 91 3.16 -3.09 19.21
CA LYS A 91 2.28 -4.27 19.30
C LYS A 91 2.05 -4.97 17.94
N GLY A 92 2.53 -4.40 16.84
CA GLY A 92 2.26 -4.88 15.49
C GLY A 92 0.79 -4.73 15.09
N PHE A 93 0.47 -5.28 13.94
CA PHE A 93 -0.87 -5.35 13.35
C PHE A 93 -0.98 -6.67 12.58
N ASP A 94 -2.20 -7.11 12.30
CA ASP A 94 -2.46 -8.40 11.66
C ASP A 94 -2.70 -8.25 10.14
N ALA A 95 -3.00 -7.04 9.66
CA ALA A 95 -3.00 -6.67 8.24
C ALA A 95 -2.63 -5.19 8.05
N GLY A 96 -1.79 -4.87 7.08
CA GLY A 96 -1.28 -3.51 6.87
C GLY A 96 -1.26 -3.10 5.41
N PHE A 97 -1.37 -1.79 5.18
CA PHE A 97 -1.23 -1.15 3.87
C PHE A 97 -0.28 0.05 4.00
N VAL A 98 0.74 0.13 3.15
CA VAL A 98 1.72 1.22 3.10
C VAL A 98 1.79 1.73 1.67
N TYR A 99 1.61 3.03 1.46
CA TYR A 99 1.69 3.67 0.15
C TYR A 99 2.79 4.72 0.11
N PHE A 100 3.60 4.65 -0.95
CA PHE A 100 4.66 5.60 -1.31
C PHE A 100 4.31 6.18 -2.69
N GLY A 101 4.33 7.50 -2.83
CA GLY A 101 3.91 8.19 -4.06
C GLY A 101 5.04 8.83 -4.85
N GLU A 102 6.27 8.83 -4.32
CA GLU A 102 7.38 9.58 -4.91
C GLU A 102 7.77 9.14 -6.32
N ILE A 103 7.67 7.84 -6.63
CA ILE A 103 8.03 7.33 -7.96
C ILE A 103 7.06 7.88 -9.02
N ASP A 104 5.76 7.90 -8.74
CA ASP A 104 4.74 8.47 -9.63
C ASP A 104 4.96 9.98 -9.82
N ASP A 105 5.14 10.72 -8.72
CA ASP A 105 5.40 12.17 -8.76
C ASP A 105 6.64 12.51 -9.60
N ALA A 106 7.74 11.79 -9.40
CA ALA A 106 8.95 11.96 -10.20
C ALA A 106 8.71 11.61 -11.69
N GLY A 107 7.89 10.58 -11.96
CA GLY A 107 7.49 10.20 -13.32
C GLY A 107 6.71 11.31 -14.04
N HIS A 108 5.77 11.96 -13.36
CA HIS A 108 5.04 13.11 -13.90
C HIS A 108 5.94 14.33 -14.16
N ILE A 109 6.88 14.62 -13.27
CA ILE A 109 7.70 15.85 -13.36
C ILE A 109 8.84 15.70 -14.38
N PHE A 110 9.51 14.54 -14.41
CA PHE A 110 10.78 14.37 -15.12
C PHE A 110 10.73 13.32 -16.24
N GLY A 111 9.64 12.55 -16.35
CA GLY A 111 9.60 11.36 -17.20
C GLY A 111 10.49 10.23 -16.67
N LEU A 112 10.53 9.12 -17.40
CA LEU A 112 11.01 7.83 -16.87
C LEU A 112 12.49 7.57 -17.17
N ALA A 113 13.07 8.34 -18.09
CA ALA A 113 14.42 8.10 -18.61
C ALA A 113 15.53 8.78 -17.79
N GLY A 114 15.20 9.80 -16.99
CA GLY A 114 16.13 10.64 -16.24
C GLY A 114 16.69 10.00 -14.97
N ASP A 115 17.69 10.64 -14.36
CA ASP A 115 18.26 10.19 -13.09
C ASP A 115 17.35 10.51 -11.91
N GLU A 116 16.50 11.53 -12.03
CA GLU A 116 15.52 11.93 -11.02
C GLU A 116 14.53 10.80 -10.71
N TYR A 117 13.99 10.15 -11.75
CA TYR A 117 13.11 8.99 -11.61
C TYR A 117 13.84 7.78 -11.01
N ARG A 118 15.09 7.53 -11.44
CA ARG A 118 15.91 6.45 -10.88
C ARG A 118 16.26 6.69 -9.41
N ASP A 119 16.50 7.93 -9.02
CA ASP A 119 16.78 8.31 -7.64
C ASP A 119 15.55 8.17 -6.76
N ALA A 120 14.36 8.53 -7.25
CA ALA A 120 13.09 8.25 -6.57
C ALA A 120 12.91 6.75 -6.32
N ILE A 121 13.17 5.90 -7.33
CA ILE A 121 13.15 4.44 -7.17
C ILE A 121 14.11 3.99 -6.06
N ARG A 122 15.35 4.49 -6.05
CA ARG A 122 16.37 4.13 -5.02
C ARG A 122 15.95 4.56 -3.62
N ARG A 123 15.30 5.72 -3.48
CA ARG A 123 14.80 6.22 -2.19
C ARG A 123 13.63 5.38 -1.67
N VAL A 124 12.64 5.09 -2.52
CA VAL A 124 11.51 4.22 -2.16
C VAL A 124 11.98 2.78 -1.88
N ASP A 125 12.92 2.24 -2.64
CA ASP A 125 13.54 0.93 -2.34
C ASP A 125 14.19 0.91 -0.94
N THR A 126 14.87 2.00 -0.56
CA THR A 126 15.42 2.16 0.79
C THR A 126 14.32 2.19 1.86
N HIS A 127 13.14 2.76 1.56
CA HIS A 127 11.98 2.75 2.45
C HIS A 127 11.37 1.34 2.60
N VAL A 128 11.19 0.64 1.48
CA VAL A 128 10.74 -0.77 1.46
C VAL A 128 11.68 -1.64 2.29
N LYS A 129 13.00 -1.51 2.08
CA LYS A 129 14.01 -2.25 2.86
C LYS A 129 13.88 -2.03 4.37
N LYS A 130 13.61 -0.80 4.82
CA LYS A 130 13.40 -0.51 6.26
C LYS A 130 12.18 -1.25 6.80
N VAL A 131 11.07 -1.25 6.07
CA VAL A 131 9.84 -1.97 6.46
C VAL A 131 10.10 -3.48 6.50
N LEU A 132 10.69 -4.05 5.45
CA LEU A 132 11.01 -5.47 5.37
C LEU A 132 11.97 -5.92 6.47
N SER A 133 12.93 -5.08 6.87
CA SER A 133 13.85 -5.39 7.97
C SER A 133 13.11 -5.57 9.30
N GLU A 134 12.08 -4.75 9.57
CA GLU A 134 11.24 -4.93 10.76
C GLU A 134 10.32 -6.15 10.66
N VAL A 135 9.83 -6.47 9.46
CA VAL A 135 9.08 -7.71 9.21
C VAL A 135 9.96 -8.93 9.49
N SER A 136 11.18 -8.99 8.94
CA SER A 136 12.15 -10.05 9.24
C SER A 136 12.42 -10.15 10.74
N ARG A 137 12.69 -9.02 11.42
CA ARG A 137 12.94 -9.00 12.86
C ARG A 137 11.76 -9.60 13.65
N ARG A 138 10.51 -9.25 13.30
CA ARG A 138 9.33 -9.83 13.96
C ARG A 138 9.23 -11.33 13.71
N SER A 139 9.52 -11.78 12.49
CA SER A 139 9.53 -13.21 12.17
C SER A 139 10.62 -13.97 12.94
N ASP A 140 11.82 -13.42 13.01
CA ASP A 140 12.97 -14.02 13.72
C ASP A 140 12.80 -14.03 15.25
N GLU A 141 12.36 -12.91 15.82
CA GLU A 141 12.35 -12.72 17.28
C GLU A 141 11.02 -13.10 17.94
N LEU A 142 9.90 -12.94 17.23
CA LEU A 142 8.55 -13.21 17.75
C LEU A 142 7.92 -14.46 17.14
N GLY A 143 8.53 -15.06 16.12
CA GLY A 143 8.02 -16.26 15.45
C GLY A 143 6.76 -15.98 14.63
N GLU A 144 6.57 -14.75 14.15
CA GLU A 144 5.39 -14.36 13.38
C GLU A 144 5.51 -14.72 11.90
N ASP A 145 4.41 -15.20 11.32
CA ASP A 145 4.32 -15.49 9.89
C ASP A 145 3.86 -14.26 9.10
N TRP A 146 4.70 -13.82 8.16
CA TRP A 146 4.43 -12.65 7.33
C TRP A 146 4.39 -12.98 5.84
N LEU A 147 3.37 -12.48 5.16
CA LEU A 147 3.34 -12.34 3.70
C LEU A 147 3.37 -10.85 3.37
N VAL A 148 4.40 -10.42 2.63
CA VAL A 148 4.47 -9.07 2.08
C VAL A 148 4.15 -9.15 0.60
N VAL A 149 3.23 -8.29 0.16
CA VAL A 149 2.85 -8.13 -1.24
C VAL A 149 3.15 -6.69 -1.63
N ILE A 150 3.97 -6.51 -2.65
CA ILE A 150 4.30 -5.21 -3.23
C ILE A 150 3.65 -5.19 -4.61
N THR A 151 2.94 -4.12 -4.93
CA THR A 151 2.27 -3.95 -6.22
C THR A 151 2.29 -2.49 -6.62
N THR A 152 2.13 -2.23 -7.92
CA THR A 152 1.73 -0.91 -8.43
C THR A 152 0.28 -0.95 -8.85
N ASP A 153 -0.35 0.22 -9.00
CA ASP A 153 -1.70 0.37 -9.53
C ASP A 153 -1.70 0.66 -11.04
N HIS A 154 -0.63 1.26 -11.57
CA HIS A 154 -0.46 1.53 -12.99
C HIS A 154 1.02 1.71 -13.38
N GLY A 155 1.24 1.94 -14.67
CA GLY A 155 2.53 2.34 -15.24
C GLY A 155 2.46 3.79 -15.77
N HIS A 156 3.36 4.13 -16.69
CA HIS A 156 3.55 5.50 -17.18
C HIS A 156 3.97 5.53 -18.66
N LEU A 157 3.74 6.67 -19.34
CA LEU A 157 4.41 7.00 -20.60
C LEU A 157 5.87 7.44 -20.36
N ASP A 158 6.76 7.27 -21.35
CA ASP A 158 8.19 7.58 -21.18
C ASP A 158 8.44 9.06 -20.84
N GLU A 159 7.66 9.95 -21.47
CA GLU A 159 7.67 11.39 -21.23
C GLU A 159 7.01 11.82 -19.91
N GLY A 160 6.39 10.89 -19.18
CA GLY A 160 5.59 11.15 -17.99
C GLY A 160 4.08 11.20 -18.28
N GLY A 161 3.28 10.98 -17.24
CA GLY A 161 1.82 10.93 -17.32
C GLY A 161 1.23 9.52 -17.51
N HIS A 162 -0.01 9.35 -17.06
CA HIS A 162 -0.79 8.12 -17.14
C HIS A 162 -2.31 8.45 -17.18
N GLY A 163 -3.17 7.42 -17.21
CA GLY A 163 -4.64 7.56 -17.22
C GLY A 163 -5.28 7.27 -18.59
N GLY A 164 -4.46 7.00 -19.61
CA GLY A 164 -4.88 6.51 -20.90
C GLY A 164 -5.20 5.01 -20.93
N THR A 165 -5.09 4.43 -22.11
CA THR A 165 -5.48 3.03 -22.36
C THR A 165 -4.38 2.18 -22.96
N THR A 166 -3.17 2.72 -23.05
CA THR A 166 -2.01 1.99 -23.58
C THR A 166 -1.57 0.90 -22.61
N ASP A 167 -0.90 -0.12 -23.13
CA ASP A 167 -0.41 -1.23 -22.32
C ASP A 167 0.61 -0.74 -21.28
N ARG A 168 1.47 0.21 -21.63
CA ARG A 168 2.45 0.80 -20.69
C ARG A 168 1.81 1.54 -19.53
N GLU A 169 0.78 2.33 -19.78
CA GLU A 169 0.07 3.03 -18.71
C GLU A 169 -0.71 2.06 -17.81
N ARG A 170 -1.15 0.92 -18.35
CA ARG A 170 -1.92 -0.10 -17.62
C ARG A 170 -1.05 -1.18 -16.98
N GLU A 171 0.26 -1.13 -17.19
CA GLU A 171 1.19 -2.11 -16.68
C GLU A 171 1.24 -2.03 -15.15
N SER A 172 0.90 -3.13 -14.50
CA SER A 172 1.00 -3.29 -13.06
C SER A 172 1.59 -4.67 -12.78
N TRP A 173 2.36 -4.76 -11.71
CA TRP A 173 3.07 -5.98 -11.34
C TRP A 173 2.90 -6.26 -9.85
N ILE A 174 3.14 -7.51 -9.46
CA ILE A 174 3.08 -7.99 -8.08
C ILE A 174 4.39 -8.69 -7.74
N ILE A 175 4.92 -8.41 -6.56
CA ILE A 175 6.02 -9.15 -5.93
C ILE A 175 5.53 -9.66 -4.58
N THR A 176 5.68 -10.97 -4.34
CA THR A 176 5.42 -11.58 -3.03
C THR A 176 6.73 -11.94 -2.36
N TRP A 177 6.82 -11.69 -1.06
CA TRP A 177 7.98 -12.03 -0.24
C TRP A 177 7.57 -12.47 1.16
N SER A 178 8.36 -13.37 1.75
CA SER A 178 8.22 -13.80 3.14
C SER A 178 9.59 -14.17 3.73
N PRO A 179 9.84 -13.93 5.04
CA PRO A 179 11.10 -14.32 5.67
C PRO A 179 11.34 -15.84 5.71
N HIS A 180 10.35 -16.62 6.15
CA HIS A 180 10.54 -18.04 6.51
C HIS A 180 9.49 -18.98 5.90
N ARG A 181 8.50 -18.45 5.19
CA ARG A 181 7.37 -19.23 4.67
C ARG A 181 7.50 -19.44 3.17
N GLU A 182 6.95 -20.56 2.69
CA GLU A 182 6.79 -20.77 1.25
C GLU A 182 5.84 -19.73 0.66
N LEU A 183 6.21 -19.19 -0.51
CA LEU A 183 5.37 -18.22 -1.20
C LEU A 183 4.12 -18.89 -1.75
N PRO A 184 3.00 -18.16 -1.84
CA PRO A 184 1.77 -18.74 -2.37
C PRO A 184 1.90 -19.03 -3.86
N GLU A 185 1.28 -20.12 -4.31
CA GLU A 185 1.18 -20.48 -5.73
C GLU A 185 0.04 -19.68 -6.37
N TRP A 186 0.29 -18.41 -6.67
CA TRP A 186 -0.66 -17.58 -7.42
C TRP A 186 -0.47 -17.71 -8.94
N PRO A 187 -1.53 -17.44 -9.74
CA PRO A 187 -1.41 -17.39 -11.19
C PRO A 187 -0.38 -16.35 -11.67
N GLU A 188 0.22 -16.58 -12.84
CA GLU A 188 1.16 -15.64 -13.47
C GLU A 188 0.49 -14.31 -13.85
N GLU A 189 -0.79 -14.36 -14.21
CA GLU A 189 -1.61 -13.18 -14.50
C GLU A 189 -2.77 -13.10 -13.50
N ILE A 190 -2.89 -11.96 -12.83
CA ILE A 190 -3.92 -11.68 -11.82
C ILE A 190 -4.64 -10.40 -12.23
N ALA A 191 -5.98 -10.46 -12.36
CA ALA A 191 -6.72 -9.23 -12.61
C ALA A 191 -6.68 -8.35 -11.34
N PRO A 192 -6.58 -7.00 -11.44
CA PRO A 192 -6.40 -6.14 -10.27
C PRO A 192 -7.46 -6.32 -9.16
N HIS A 193 -8.69 -6.71 -9.51
CA HIS A 193 -9.77 -6.93 -8.56
C HIS A 193 -9.71 -8.28 -7.81
N GLU A 194 -8.86 -9.21 -8.24
CA GLU A 194 -8.69 -10.54 -7.66
C GLU A 194 -7.64 -10.57 -6.54
N LEU A 195 -6.62 -9.70 -6.63
CA LEU A 195 -5.48 -9.69 -5.71
C LEU A 195 -5.90 -9.64 -4.23
N ALA A 196 -6.88 -8.78 -3.90
CA ALA A 196 -7.36 -8.66 -2.53
C ALA A 196 -7.99 -9.97 -2.00
N GLU A 197 -8.67 -10.74 -2.85
CA GLU A 197 -9.23 -12.04 -2.42
C GLU A 197 -8.12 -13.08 -2.24
N LEU A 198 -7.13 -13.14 -3.14
CA LEU A 198 -5.97 -14.01 -2.99
C LEU A 198 -5.23 -13.75 -1.67
N MET A 199 -4.97 -12.48 -1.36
CA MET A 199 -4.36 -12.08 -0.08
C MET A 199 -5.20 -12.49 1.14
N LEU A 200 -6.52 -12.38 1.06
CA LEU A 200 -7.43 -12.78 2.15
C LEU A 200 -7.45 -14.30 2.36
N VAL A 201 -7.36 -15.09 1.28
CA VAL A 201 -7.24 -16.55 1.37
C VAL A 201 -5.93 -16.93 2.05
N GLU A 202 -4.81 -16.36 1.61
CA GLU A 202 -3.49 -16.60 2.22
C GLU A 202 -3.45 -16.23 3.69
N ARG A 203 -4.07 -15.10 4.08
CA ARG A 203 -4.11 -14.64 5.46
C ARG A 203 -4.69 -15.68 6.42
N ARG A 204 -5.66 -16.50 5.99
CA ARG A 204 -6.26 -17.54 6.84
C ARG A 204 -5.29 -18.67 7.21
N THR A 205 -4.15 -18.74 6.53
CA THR A 205 -3.11 -19.75 6.74
C THR A 205 -1.93 -19.22 7.56
N LEU A 206 -1.85 -17.90 7.77
CA LEU A 206 -0.82 -17.27 8.61
C LEU A 206 -1.10 -17.59 10.09
N ARG A 207 -0.03 -17.83 10.85
CA ARG A 207 -0.09 -18.12 12.29
C ARG A 207 0.37 -16.93 13.14
#